data_AF-A0A6A7LWI2-F1
#
_entry.id   AF-A0A6A7LWI2-F1
#
_cell.length_a   1.000
_cell.length_b   1.000
_cell.length_c   1.000
_cell.angle_alpha   90.00
_cell.angle_beta   90.00
_cell.angle_gamma   90.00
#
_symmetry.space_group_name_H-M   'P 1'
#
loop_
_entity.id
_entity.type
_entity.pdbx_description
1 polymer ?
#
loop_
_entity_poly.entity_id
_entity_poly.type
_entity_poly.pdbx_seq_one_letter_code
_entity_poly.pdbx_strand_id
1 'polypeptide(L)'
;MRLKVNHHVDVDNIEQVEVDVTESANPAAVGWRWTSPAGWTHEVVWLRDTTSLHFASQTEDGGRWSAPSPIRNDDYLPRKATLVEARRAAHAFIRG
;
A
#
# COMPACT_ATOMS: atom_id res chain seq x y z
N MET A 1 43.95 -13.68 25.18
CA MET A 1 43.70 -12.55 24.25
C MET A 1 42.40 -12.86 23.50
N ARG A 2 41.41 -11.95 23.57
CA ARG A 2 39.99 -12.19 23.23
C ARG A 2 39.77 -12.46 21.73
N LEU A 3 38.98 -13.50 21.44
CA LEU A 3 38.30 -13.68 20.14
C LEU A 3 37.33 -12.52 19.92
N LYS A 4 37.41 -11.83 18.78
CA LYS A 4 36.31 -10.99 18.28
C LYS A 4 35.45 -11.86 17.38
N VAL A 5 34.25 -12.20 17.85
CA VAL A 5 33.18 -12.68 16.96
C VAL A 5 32.52 -11.43 16.40
N ASN A 6 32.75 -11.14 15.12
CA ASN A 6 31.94 -10.18 14.40
C ASN A 6 30.63 -10.89 14.05
N HIS A 7 29.56 -10.61 14.81
CA HIS A 7 28.21 -10.82 14.32
C HIS A 7 27.97 -9.80 13.21
N HIS A 8 28.32 -10.15 11.98
CA HIS A 8 27.70 -9.53 10.82
C HIS A 8 26.29 -10.11 10.77
N VAL A 9 25.31 -9.33 11.21
CA VAL A 9 23.91 -9.63 10.94
C VAL A 9 23.73 -9.26 9.48
N ASP A 10 23.69 -10.26 8.60
CA ASP A 10 23.19 -10.09 7.24
C ASP A 10 21.75 -9.58 7.35
N VAL A 11 21.55 -8.29 7.11
CA VAL A 11 20.21 -7.68 7.02
C VAL A 11 19.64 -7.86 5.60
N ASP A 12 20.33 -8.62 4.75
CA ASP A 12 20.07 -8.71 3.31
C ASP A 12 19.01 -9.75 2.93
N ASN A 13 18.26 -10.31 3.89
CA ASN A 13 17.23 -11.30 3.62
C ASN A 13 15.84 -10.92 4.14
N ILE A 14 15.52 -9.63 4.14
CA ILE A 14 14.10 -9.26 3.98
C ILE A 14 13.82 -9.45 2.50
N GLU A 15 13.30 -10.62 2.12
CA GLU A 15 12.62 -10.78 0.84
C GLU A 15 11.58 -9.65 0.77
N GLN A 16 11.88 -8.59 0.04
CA GLN A 16 10.85 -7.63 -0.36
C GLN A 16 9.89 -8.46 -1.18
N VAL A 17 8.79 -8.87 -0.57
CA VAL A 17 7.69 -9.52 -1.26
C VAL A 17 7.26 -8.52 -2.34
N GLU A 18 7.65 -8.79 -3.59
CA GLU A 18 7.16 -8.04 -4.73
C GLU A 18 5.67 -8.33 -4.84
N VAL A 19 4.89 -7.45 -4.24
CA VAL A 19 3.44 -7.49 -4.36
C VAL A 19 3.11 -6.98 -5.76
N ASP A 20 2.52 -7.84 -6.59
CA ASP A 20 1.96 -7.43 -7.87
C ASP A 20 0.78 -6.48 -7.64
N VAL A 21 1.00 -5.20 -7.92
CA VAL A 21 0.00 -4.16 -7.79
C VAL A 21 -0.57 -3.82 -9.16
N THR A 22 -1.88 -4.01 -9.32
CA THR A 22 -2.61 -3.55 -10.49
C THR A 22 -3.17 -2.15 -10.24
N GLU A 23 -2.81 -1.19 -11.08
CA GLU A 23 -3.42 0.14 -11.07
C GLU A 23 -4.69 0.16 -11.94
N SER A 24 -5.76 0.74 -11.42
CA SER A 24 -6.97 1.06 -12.16
C SER A 24 -7.26 2.55 -12.04
N ALA A 25 -7.62 3.19 -13.14
CA ALA A 25 -7.86 4.62 -13.16
C ALA A 25 -9.13 4.94 -13.92
N ASN A 26 -9.92 5.88 -13.39
CA ASN A 26 -11.03 6.50 -14.07
C ASN A 26 -10.96 8.04 -13.89
N PRO A 27 -11.87 8.81 -14.50
CA PRO A 27 -11.86 10.27 -14.40
C PRO A 27 -12.04 10.84 -12.99
N ALA A 28 -12.54 10.06 -12.03
CA ALA A 28 -12.82 10.49 -10.65
C ALA A 28 -11.86 9.89 -9.61
N ALA A 29 -11.21 8.77 -9.91
CA ALA A 29 -10.41 8.03 -8.94
C ALA A 29 -9.27 7.24 -9.58
N VAL A 30 -8.27 6.91 -8.76
CA VAL A 30 -7.24 5.92 -9.08
C VAL A 30 -7.16 4.93 -7.92
N GLY A 31 -7.14 3.63 -8.25
CA GLY A 31 -7.05 2.54 -7.29
C GLY A 31 -5.81 1.67 -7.56
N TRP A 32 -5.21 1.18 -6.48
CA TRP A 32 -4.10 0.23 -6.49
C TRP A 32 -4.53 -1.03 -5.77
N ARG A 33 -4.60 -2.13 -6.50
CA ARG A 33 -5.12 -3.41 -6.03
C ARG A 33 -4.03 -4.47 -6.00
N TRP A 34 -4.04 -5.29 -4.96
CA TRP A 34 -3.15 -6.44 -4.84
C TRP A 34 -3.83 -7.59 -4.12
N THR A 35 -3.27 -8.78 -4.26
CA THR A 35 -3.72 -9.97 -3.53
C THR A 35 -2.66 -10.38 -2.52
N SER A 36 -3.07 -10.60 -1.27
CA SER A 36 -2.16 -11.12 -0.24
C SER A 36 -1.98 -12.64 -0.37
N PRO A 37 -0.92 -13.24 0.20
CA PRO A 37 -0.72 -14.69 0.20
C PRO A 37 -1.87 -15.49 0.82
N ALA A 38 -2.70 -14.85 1.66
CA ALA A 38 -3.89 -15.44 2.25
C ALA A 38 -5.11 -15.46 1.28
N GLY A 39 -4.94 -15.02 0.03
CA GLY A 39 -5.99 -14.95 -0.99
C GLY A 39 -6.87 -13.70 -0.93
N TRP A 40 -6.61 -12.77 -0.01
CA TRP A 40 -7.44 -11.57 0.12
C TRP A 40 -7.07 -10.53 -0.92
N THR A 41 -8.08 -9.96 -1.58
CA THR A 41 -7.89 -8.82 -2.47
C THR A 41 -7.96 -7.54 -1.65
N HIS A 42 -6.96 -6.70 -1.78
CA HIS A 42 -6.87 -5.40 -1.12
C HIS A 42 -6.87 -4.30 -2.15
N GLU A 43 -7.43 -3.15 -1.80
CA GLU A 43 -7.43 -1.98 -2.66
C GLU A 43 -7.21 -0.71 -1.84
N VAL A 44 -6.33 0.14 -2.35
CA VAL A 44 -6.19 1.53 -1.92
C VAL A 44 -6.74 2.42 -3.02
N VAL A 45 -7.71 3.28 -2.71
CA VAL A 45 -8.33 4.20 -3.66
C VAL A 45 -8.05 5.63 -3.26
N TRP A 46 -7.59 6.42 -4.24
CA TRP A 46 -7.56 7.87 -4.15
C TRP A 46 -8.70 8.46 -4.97
N LEU A 47 -9.54 9.29 -4.34
CA LEU A 47 -10.48 10.14 -5.05
C LEU A 47 -9.74 11.40 -5.50
N ARG A 48 -9.82 11.72 -6.80
CA ARG A 48 -9.12 12.89 -7.35
C ARG A 48 -9.54 14.16 -6.63
N ASP A 49 -8.58 15.08 -6.51
CA ASP A 49 -8.73 16.35 -5.81
C ASP A 49 -9.05 16.23 -4.31
N THR A 50 -8.95 15.03 -3.73
CA THR A 50 -9.04 14.82 -2.27
C THR A 50 -7.66 14.64 -1.64
N THR A 51 -7.62 14.78 -0.32
CA THR A 51 -6.42 14.61 0.49
C THR A 51 -6.41 13.27 1.21
N SER A 52 -7.17 12.29 0.74
CA SER A 52 -7.37 11.04 1.47
C SER A 52 -7.31 9.84 0.53
N LEU A 53 -6.60 8.82 0.99
CA LEU A 53 -6.67 7.48 0.45
C LEU A 53 -7.67 6.68 1.26
N HIS A 54 -8.32 5.72 0.64
CA HIS A 54 -9.24 4.80 1.28
C HIS A 54 -8.76 3.37 1.08
N PHE A 55 -8.69 2.60 2.15
CA PHE A 55 -8.37 1.18 2.10
C PHE A 55 -9.64 0.34 2.19
N ALA A 56 -9.71 -0.71 1.39
CA ALA A 56 -10.71 -1.75 1.54
C ALA A 56 -10.09 -3.13 1.24
N SER A 57 -10.72 -4.18 1.75
CA SER A 57 -10.34 -5.56 1.47
C SER A 57 -11.56 -6.44 1.19
N GLN A 58 -11.34 -7.47 0.40
CA GLN A 58 -12.32 -8.48 0.02
C GLN A 58 -11.67 -9.86 0.18
N THR A 59 -12.44 -10.83 0.68
CA THR A 59 -11.98 -12.22 0.76
C THR A 59 -11.90 -12.86 -0.62
N GLU A 60 -11.12 -13.94 -0.75
CA GLU A 60 -10.82 -14.65 -2.00
C GLU A 60 -12.07 -15.10 -2.77
N ASP A 61 -13.09 -15.51 -2.03
CA ASP A 61 -14.41 -15.97 -2.49
C ASP A 61 -15.29 -14.86 -3.08
N GLY A 62 -14.72 -13.65 -3.29
CA GLY A 62 -15.43 -12.54 -3.92
C GLY A 62 -16.54 -11.97 -3.04
N GLY A 63 -16.42 -12.15 -1.72
CA GLY A 63 -17.38 -11.66 -0.71
C GLY A 63 -17.58 -10.14 -0.76
N ARG A 64 -18.35 -9.57 0.17
CA ARG A 64 -18.52 -8.11 0.17
C ARG A 64 -17.20 -7.42 0.54
N TRP A 65 -16.83 -6.36 -0.17
CA TRP A 65 -15.77 -5.45 0.26
C TRP A 65 -16.04 -4.93 1.66
N SER A 66 -15.00 -4.84 2.48
CA SER A 66 -15.04 -4.14 3.76
C SER A 66 -15.51 -2.70 3.55
N ALA A 67 -16.08 -2.10 4.60
CA ALA A 67 -16.32 -0.66 4.57
C ALA A 67 -14.98 0.06 4.35
N PRO A 68 -14.91 1.03 3.41
CA PRO A 68 -13.67 1.73 3.12
C PRO A 68 -13.22 2.53 4.34
N SER A 69 -11.98 2.30 4.80
CA SER A 69 -11.38 3.02 5.91
C SER A 69 -10.46 4.12 5.38
N PRO A 70 -10.56 5.36 5.89
CA PRO A 70 -9.65 6.43 5.48
C PRO A 70 -8.24 6.15 6.00
N ILE A 71 -7.27 6.21 5.10
CA ILE A 71 -5.84 6.22 5.44
C ILE A 71 -5.51 7.68 5.77
N ARG A 72 -5.63 8.03 7.04
CA ARG A 72 -5.21 9.34 7.54
C ARG A 72 -3.71 9.30 7.72
N ASN A 73 -3.00 9.88 6.75
CA ASN A 73 -1.60 10.17 6.94
C ASN A 73 -1.34 11.60 6.46
N ASP A 74 -1.27 12.52 7.41
CA ASP A 74 -1.11 13.96 7.16
C ASP A 74 0.19 14.29 6.41
N ASP A 75 1.15 13.35 6.40
CA ASP A 75 2.43 13.48 5.72
C ASP A 75 2.36 13.20 4.20
N TYR A 76 1.27 12.61 3.70
CA TYR A 76 1.26 12.01 2.35
C TYR A 76 0.48 12.75 1.28
N LEU A 77 -0.53 13.57 1.64
CA LEU A 77 -1.34 14.27 0.64
C LEU A 77 -1.63 15.73 1.06
N PRO A 78 -0.96 16.73 0.45
CA PRO A 78 -1.29 18.14 0.68
C PRO A 78 -2.69 18.48 0.15
N ARG A 79 -3.23 19.65 0.54
CA ARG A 79 -4.62 20.14 0.28
C ARG A 79 -5.18 19.96 -1.15
N LYS A 80 -4.32 19.75 -2.15
CA LYS A 80 -4.66 19.28 -3.51
C LYS A 80 -3.60 18.29 -3.97
N ALA A 81 -3.70 17.05 -3.54
CA ALA A 81 -2.75 16.04 -3.97
C ALA A 81 -2.84 15.82 -5.48
N THR A 82 -1.68 15.73 -6.11
CA THR A 82 -1.53 15.27 -7.48
C THR A 82 -1.60 13.74 -7.52
N LEU A 83 -1.84 13.17 -8.70
CA LEU A 83 -1.79 11.72 -8.90
C LEU A 83 -0.42 11.14 -8.48
N VAL A 84 0.66 11.89 -8.68
CA VAL A 84 2.01 11.45 -8.32
C VAL A 84 2.16 11.29 -6.80
N GLU A 85 1.64 12.24 -6.04
CA GLU A 85 1.64 12.19 -4.56
C GLU A 85 0.74 11.05 -4.06
N ALA A 86 -0.47 10.93 -4.60
CA ALA A 86 -1.38 9.83 -4.29
C ALA A 86 -0.77 8.46 -4.55
N ARG A 87 -0.09 8.29 -5.70
CA ARG A 87 0.60 7.04 -6.03
C ARG A 87 1.74 6.75 -5.06
N ARG A 88 2.58 7.74 -4.75
CA ARG A 88 3.68 7.56 -3.77
C ARG A 88 3.13 7.14 -2.41
N ALA A 89 2.06 7.77 -1.97
CA ALA A 89 1.40 7.46 -0.71
C ALA A 89 0.78 6.07 -0.67
N ALA A 90 0.07 5.66 -1.74
CA ALA A 90 -0.49 4.33 -1.84
C ALA A 90 0.62 3.25 -1.83
N HIS A 91 1.68 3.43 -2.60
CA HIS A 91 2.80 2.49 -2.62
C HIS A 91 3.55 2.43 -1.30
N ALA A 92 3.68 3.56 -0.58
CA ALA A 92 4.26 3.57 0.77
C ALA A 92 3.40 2.79 1.76
N PHE A 93 2.06 2.92 1.69
CA PHE A 93 1.14 2.14 2.52
C PHE A 93 1.17 0.65 2.20
N ILE A 94 1.29 0.27 0.92
CA ILE A 94 1.30 -1.14 0.50
C ILE A 94 2.58 -1.86 0.93
N ARG A 95 3.71 -1.12 1.00
CA ARG A 95 5.05 -1.69 1.27
C ARG A 95 5.54 -1.50 2.71
N GLY A 96 4.92 -0.60 3.46
CA GLY A 96 5.29 -0.29 4.86
C GLY A 96 4.57 -1.20 5.83
#